data_AF-A0A1J5PCM9-F1
#
_entry.id   AF-A0A1J5PCM9-F1
#
_cell.length_a   1.000
_cell.length_b   1.000
_cell.length_c   1.000
_cell.angle_alpha   90.00
_cell.angle_beta   90.00
_cell.angle_gamma   90.00
#
_symmetry.space_group_name_H-M   'P 1'
#
loop_
_entity.id
_entity.type
_entity.pdbx_description
1 polymer ?
#
loop_
_entity_poly.entity_id
_entity_poly.type
_entity_poly.pdbx_seq_one_letter_code
_entity_poly.pdbx_strand_id
1 'polypeptide(L)' 'MVFPDATLQAIALARPATLDALRGISGVGDKKRDTFGPALLDLMRSGDVR' A
#
# COMPACT_ATOMS: atom_id res chain seq x y z
N MET A 1 -13.01 -3.64 7.84
CA MET A 1 -11.62 -3.18 8.05
C MET A 1 -10.82 -3.46 6.79
N VAL A 2 -10.21 -2.44 6.16
CA VAL A 2 -9.47 -2.61 4.88
C VAL A 2 -8.00 -2.94 5.12
N PHE A 3 -7.29 -2.10 5.87
CA PHE A 3 -5.93 -2.34 6.35
C PHE A 3 -5.89 -2.19 7.88
N PRO A 4 -5.27 -3.15 8.60
CA PRO A 4 -4.85 -2.93 9.98
C PRO A 4 -3.73 -1.88 10.08
N ASP A 5 -3.60 -1.23 11.23
CA ASP A 5 -2.57 -0.21 11.48
C ASP A 5 -1.16 -0.74 11.22
N ALA A 6 -0.88 -1.97 11.64
CA ALA A 6 0.41 -2.63 11.37
C ALA A 6 0.71 -2.74 9.87
N THR A 7 -0.31 -2.97 9.03
CA THR A 7 -0.14 -3.00 7.57
C THR A 7 0.04 -1.60 7.01
N LEU A 8 -0.70 -0.59 7.48
CA LEU A 8 -0.50 0.80 7.06
C LEU A 8 0.91 1.30 7.41
N GLN A 9 1.40 0.97 8.60
CA GLN A 9 2.77 1.28 9.03
C GLN A 9 3.80 0.58 8.13
N ALA A 10 3.61 -0.71 7.82
CA ALA A 10 4.51 -1.44 6.93
C ALA A 10 4.52 -0.85 5.50
N ILE A 11 3.36 -0.45 4.98
CA ILE A 11 3.22 0.26 3.70
C ILE A 11 4.00 1.58 3.72
N ALA A 12 3.84 2.38 4.77
CA ALA A 12 4.51 3.67 4.91
C ALA A 12 6.04 3.52 5.03
N LEU A 13 6.53 2.48 5.71
CA LEU A 13 7.96 2.20 5.85
C LEU A 13 8.57 1.67 4.54
N ALA A 14 7.87 0.77 3.84
CA ALA A 14 8.36 0.17 2.61
C ALA A 14 8.38 1.13 1.41
N ARG A 15 7.51 2.16 1.41
CA ARG A 15 7.31 3.12 0.29
C ARG A 15 7.33 2.46 -1.09
N PRO A 16 6.46 1.46 -1.34
CA PRO A 16 6.41 0.74 -2.61
C PRO A 16 6.16 1.70 -3.77
N ALA A 17 6.94 1.55 -4.84
CA ALA A 17 6.77 2.31 -6.08
C ALA A 17 6.04 1.50 -7.17
N THR A 18 5.74 0.22 -6.93
CA THR A 18 5.12 -0.69 -7.89
C THR A 18 4.09 -1.60 -7.24
N LEU A 19 3.17 -2.16 -8.03
CA LEU A 19 2.19 -3.15 -7.54
C LEU A 19 2.86 -4.43 -7.05
N ASP A 20 4.02 -4.77 -7.60
CA ASP A 20 4.77 -5.95 -7.17
C ASP A 20 5.41 -5.73 -5.79
N ALA A 21 5.93 -4.53 -5.52
CA ALA A 21 6.47 -4.17 -4.21
C ALA A 21 5.43 -4.27 -3.09
N LEU A 22 4.13 -4.12 -3.39
CA LEU A 22 3.05 -4.33 -2.43
C LEU A 22 2.90 -5.79 -1.99
N ARG A 23 3.33 -6.77 -2.80
CA ARG A 23 3.23 -8.21 -2.45
C ARG A 23 4.15 -8.60 -1.29
N GLY A 24 5.26 -7.89 -1.11
CA GLY A 24 6.19 -8.13 -0.01
C GLY A 24 5.68 -7.63 1.35
N ILE A 25 4.52 -6.98 1.40
CA ILE A 25 4.04 -6.31 2.61
C ILE A 25 3.03 -7.18 3.35
N SER A 26 3.35 -7.49 4.60
CA SER A 26 2.49 -8.28 5.48
C SER A 26 1.10 -7.63 5.63
N GLY A 27 0.05 -8.40 5.34
CA GLY A 27 -1.34 -7.95 5.38
C GLY A 27 -1.88 -7.34 4.07
N VAL A 28 -1.07 -7.29 3.01
CA VAL A 28 -1.47 -6.95 1.63
C VAL A 28 -1.54 -8.22 0.76
N GLY A 29 -2.69 -8.88 0.76
CA GLY A 29 -2.95 -9.99 -0.17
C GLY A 29 -3.33 -9.52 -1.57
N ASP A 30 -3.34 -10.44 -2.55
CA ASP A 30 -3.58 -10.14 -3.97
C ASP A 30 -4.86 -9.32 -4.20
N LYS A 31 -5.97 -9.68 -3.56
CA LYS A 31 -7.23 -8.92 -3.69
C LYS A 31 -7.07 -7.46 -3.28
N LYS A 32 -6.36 -7.18 -2.18
CA LYS A 32 -6.15 -5.79 -1.70
C LYS A 32 -5.19 -5.04 -2.62
N ARG A 33 -4.14 -5.71 -3.09
CA ARG A 33 -3.20 -5.15 -4.07
C ARG A 33 -3.90 -4.75 -5.36
N ASP A 34 -4.76 -5.62 -5.89
CA ASP A 34 -5.46 -5.35 -7.14
C ASP A 34 -6.51 -4.25 -6.97
N THR A 35 -7.20 -4.21 -5.82
CA THR A 35 -8.25 -3.22 -5.55
C THR A 35 -7.69 -1.84 -5.18
N PHE A 36 -6.69 -1.78 -4.30
CA PHE A 36 -6.21 -0.53 -3.68
C PHE A 36 -4.82 -0.12 -4.14
N GLY A 37 -4.05 -1.02 -4.76
CA GLY A 37 -2.67 -0.78 -5.14
C GLY A 37 -2.48 0.45 -6.03
N PRO A 38 -3.26 0.63 -7.11
CA PRO A 38 -3.16 1.82 -7.95
C PRO A 38 -3.31 3.13 -7.16
N ALA A 39 -4.35 3.22 -6.31
CA ALA A 39 -4.62 4.39 -5.49
C ALA A 39 -3.53 4.63 -4.42
N LEU A 40 -2.99 3.57 -3.82
CA LEU A 40 -1.87 3.68 -2.87
C LEU A 40 -0.60 4.22 -3.56
N LEU A 41 -0.31 3.75 -4.76
CA LEU A 41 0.84 4.23 -5.53
C LEU A 41 0.66 5.69 -5.97
N ASP A 42 -0.56 6.08 -6.35
CA ASP A 42 -0.90 7.47 -6.65
C ASP A 42 -0.71 8.37 -5.43
N LEU A 43 -1.19 7.95 -4.26
CA LEU A 43 -1.02 8.68 -3.00
C LEU A 43 0.47 8.88 -2.68
N MET A 44 1.28 7.82 -2.81
CA MET A 44 2.72 7.89 -2.54
C MET A 44 3.48 8.80 -3.51
N ARG A 45 3.08 8.82 -4.78
CA ARG A 45 3.65 9.75 -5.77
C ARG A 45 3.27 11.19 -5.49
N SER A 46 2.05 11.42 -5.00
CA SER A 46 1.50 12.74 -4.76
C SER A 46 2.05 13.39 -3.50
N GLY A 47 2.58 12.60 -2.56
CA GLY A 47 3.12 13.08 -1.28
C GLY A 47 2.11 13.78 -0.38
N ASP A 48 0.83 13.65 -0.69
CA ASP A 48 -0.24 14.49 -0.14
C ASP A 48 -1.10 13.67 0.83
N VAL A 49 -0.81 13.82 2.11
CA VAL A 49 -1.73 13.44 3.18
C VAL A 49 -2.48 14.72 3.56
N ARG A 50 -3.52 15.05 2.78
CA ARG A 50 -4.49 16.10 3.14
C ARG A 50 -5.60 15.53 4.01
#